data_AF-A0A1I5YXR3-F1
#
_entry.id   AF-A0A1I5YXR3-F1
#
_cell.length_a   1.000
_cell.length_b   1.000
_cell.length_c   1.000
_cell.angle_alpha   90.00
_cell.angle_beta   90.00
_cell.angle_gamma   90.00
#
_symmetry.space_group_name_H-M   'P 1'
#
loop_
_entity.id
_entity.type
_entity.pdbx_description
1 polymer ?
#
loop_
_entity_poly.entity_id
_entity_poly.type
_entity_poly.pdbx_seq_one_letter_code
_entity_poly.pdbx_strand_id
1 'polypeptide(L)'
;EVKTKKKKTDYPQNIFKALGLEKEPTDDQIMGLEYAIPMIKEREQEVIRYRFQEGLTYKEIGEKLGVSDGRAGQVCNLAIRRLKRDISFQWIKDGYEATVKNHKKAVVGLSVAFETLGKYEQSKRVYDELGSIKGLGSENIKCLLNMGIDNVGLLVLLARQKRWEWQVFGIGDYAATHIEKLLYDEGLGVNIQDRSHFV
;
A
#
# COMPACT_ATOMS: atom_id res chain seq x y z
N GLU A 1 -15.64 38.10 7.47
CA GLU A 1 -14.74 37.11 6.84
C GLU A 1 -13.48 36.97 7.68
N VAL A 2 -13.30 35.84 8.37
CA VAL A 2 -12.05 35.57 9.10
C VAL A 2 -11.01 35.14 8.06
N LYS A 3 -10.12 36.06 7.69
CA LYS A 3 -8.94 35.75 6.87
C LYS A 3 -7.95 34.93 7.73
N THR A 4 -8.11 33.61 7.77
CA THR A 4 -7.08 32.72 8.30
C THR A 4 -5.85 32.82 7.38
N LYS A 5 -4.80 33.50 7.85
CA LYS A 5 -3.49 33.50 7.19
C LYS A 5 -3.02 32.05 7.07
N LYS A 6 -3.02 31.48 5.87
CA LYS A 6 -2.41 30.17 5.60
C LYS A 6 -0.96 30.23 6.08
N LYS A 7 -0.63 29.41 7.09
CA LYS A 7 0.75 29.26 7.56
C LYS A 7 1.53 28.59 6.43
N LYS A 8 2.68 29.15 6.03
CA LYS A 8 3.58 28.49 5.08
C LYS A 8 4.03 27.17 5.72
N THR A 9 3.66 26.05 5.10
CA THR A 9 4.06 24.72 5.56
C THR A 9 5.41 24.35 4.95
N ASP A 10 6.16 23.54 5.69
CA ASP A 10 7.40 22.90 5.23
C ASP A 10 7.06 21.60 4.48
N TYR A 11 6.02 21.63 3.62
CA TYR A 11 5.60 20.46 2.85
C TYR A 11 6.55 20.24 1.67
N PRO A 12 7.00 19.00 1.38
CA PRO A 12 6.63 17.72 2.02
C PRO A 12 7.49 17.33 3.24
N GLN A 13 8.52 18.09 3.59
CA GLN A 13 9.46 17.72 4.64
C GLN A 13 8.81 17.48 6.03
N ASN A 14 7.73 18.20 6.35
CA ASN A 14 6.98 18.01 7.59
C ASN A 14 6.29 16.65 7.71
N ILE A 15 5.80 16.06 6.62
CA ILE A 15 5.19 14.72 6.65
C ILE A 15 6.26 13.64 6.64
N PHE A 16 7.39 13.84 5.94
CA PHE A 16 8.55 12.94 6.02
C PHE A 16 9.06 12.82 7.47
N LYS A 17 9.19 13.95 8.18
CA LYS A 17 9.51 13.96 9.62
C LYS A 17 8.49 13.18 10.45
N ALA A 18 7.19 13.37 10.22
CA ALA A 18 6.14 12.60 10.92
C ALA A 18 6.18 11.10 10.61
N LEU A 19 6.65 10.75 9.41
CA LEU A 19 6.88 9.38 8.98
C LEU A 19 8.18 8.78 9.56
N GLY A 20 9.00 9.58 10.24
CA GLY A 20 10.27 9.14 10.83
C GLY A 20 11.45 9.19 9.86
N LEU A 21 11.31 9.94 8.77
CA LEU A 21 12.35 10.18 7.79
C LEU A 21 12.94 11.58 8.04
N GLU A 22 14.21 11.64 8.43
CA GLU A 22 14.85 12.89 8.89
C GLU A 22 15.55 13.66 7.77
N LYS A 23 15.86 12.99 6.65
CA LYS A 23 16.52 13.61 5.50
C LYS A 23 15.51 14.33 4.63
N GLU A 24 15.95 15.41 3.97
CA GLU A 24 15.16 16.04 2.91
C GLU A 24 14.83 14.99 1.82
N PRO A 25 13.55 14.91 1.39
CA PRO A 25 13.13 13.91 0.42
C PRO A 25 13.68 14.22 -0.97
N THR A 26 14.02 13.19 -1.72
CA THR A 26 14.32 13.30 -3.14
C THR A 26 13.03 13.48 -3.95
N ASP A 27 13.12 13.99 -5.19
CA ASP A 27 11.97 14.09 -6.09
C ASP A 27 11.24 12.75 -6.29
N ASP A 28 11.99 11.64 -6.35
CA ASP A 28 11.44 10.28 -6.45
C ASP A 28 10.65 9.88 -5.18
N GLN A 29 11.14 10.25 -3.99
CA GLN A 29 10.43 10.03 -2.73
C GLN A 29 9.17 10.92 -2.62
N ILE A 30 9.22 12.14 -3.14
CA ILE A 30 8.04 13.02 -3.21
C ILE A 30 6.98 12.40 -4.12
N MET A 31 7.36 11.91 -5.30
CA MET A 31 6.47 11.18 -6.20
C MET A 31 5.90 9.92 -5.55
N GLY A 32 6.74 9.18 -4.81
CA GLY A 32 6.32 8.02 -4.04
C GLY A 32 5.31 8.35 -2.93
N LEU A 33 5.48 9.48 -2.25
CA LEU A 33 4.50 9.98 -1.28
C LEU A 33 3.16 10.32 -1.94
N GLU A 34 3.18 11.03 -3.06
CA GLU A 34 1.97 11.38 -3.81
C GLU A 34 1.24 10.13 -4.30
N TYR A 35 1.98 9.09 -4.69
CA TYR A 35 1.44 7.79 -5.06
C TYR A 35 0.85 7.03 -3.85
N ALA A 36 1.47 7.13 -2.67
CA ALA A 36 1.05 6.41 -1.47
C ALA A 36 -0.16 7.02 -0.75
N ILE A 37 -0.38 8.35 -0.84
CA ILE A 37 -1.51 9.02 -0.16
C ILE A 37 -2.87 8.43 -0.60
N PRO A 38 -3.17 8.22 -1.90
CA PRO A 38 -4.41 7.60 -2.35
C PRO A 38 -4.68 6.18 -1.80
N MET A 39 -3.68 5.50 -1.25
CA MET A 39 -3.80 4.13 -0.72
C MET A 39 -4.52 4.05 0.64
N ILE A 40 -4.64 5.17 1.36
CA ILE A 40 -5.37 5.21 2.65
C ILE A 40 -6.79 5.74 2.47
N LYS A 41 -7.63 5.74 3.52
CA LYS A 41 -9.03 6.16 3.38
C LYS A 41 -9.13 7.64 3.03
N GLU A 42 -10.12 8.03 2.24
CA GLU A 42 -10.36 9.43 1.83
C GLU A 42 -10.32 10.40 3.02
N ARG A 43 -11.05 10.11 4.11
CA ARG A 43 -11.03 10.94 5.33
C ARG A 43 -9.65 11.10 5.95
N GLU A 44 -8.78 10.09 5.83
CA GLU A 44 -7.40 10.15 6.29
C GLU A 44 -6.54 11.01 5.35
N GLN A 45 -6.74 10.89 4.04
CA GLN A 45 -6.10 11.74 3.03
C GLN A 45 -6.44 13.22 3.26
N GLU A 46 -7.69 13.54 3.57
CA GLU A 46 -8.12 14.91 3.87
C GLU A 46 -7.41 15.49 5.08
N VAL A 47 -7.30 14.70 6.16
CA VAL A 47 -6.60 15.14 7.37
C VAL A 47 -5.11 15.33 7.10
N ILE A 48 -4.48 14.46 6.28
CA ILE A 48 -3.09 14.65 5.84
C ILE A 48 -2.93 15.96 5.07
N ARG A 49 -3.79 16.23 4.07
CA ARG A 49 -3.79 17.50 3.31
C ARG A 49 -3.94 18.69 4.26
N TYR A 50 -4.94 18.70 5.11
CA TYR A 50 -5.20 19.82 6.01
C TYR A 50 -4.07 20.05 7.00
N ARG A 51 -3.50 18.99 7.57
CA ARG A 51 -2.46 19.09 8.58
C ARG A 51 -1.11 19.48 7.99
N PHE A 52 -0.70 18.83 6.90
CA PHE A 52 0.66 18.92 6.37
C PHE A 52 0.79 19.88 5.19
N GLN A 53 -0.21 19.95 4.30
CA GLN A 53 -0.17 20.87 3.15
C GLN A 53 -0.75 22.24 3.49
N GLU A 54 -1.90 22.29 4.16
CA GLU A 54 -2.58 23.56 4.51
C GLU A 54 -2.15 24.16 5.86
N GLY A 55 -1.51 23.36 6.73
CA GLY A 55 -0.96 23.82 8.00
C GLY A 55 -2.00 24.07 9.10
N LEU A 56 -3.19 23.48 8.98
CA LEU A 56 -4.27 23.63 9.95
C LEU A 56 -3.94 22.93 11.27
N THR A 57 -4.47 23.50 12.36
CA THR A 57 -4.50 22.90 13.69
C THR A 57 -5.59 21.82 13.78
N TYR A 58 -5.50 20.91 14.75
CA TYR A 58 -6.54 19.89 14.93
C TYR A 58 -7.92 20.49 15.26
N LYS A 59 -7.96 21.67 15.88
CA LYS A 59 -9.21 22.41 16.11
C LYS A 59 -9.85 22.83 14.79
N GLU A 60 -9.08 23.50 13.91
CA GLU A 60 -9.57 23.92 12.59
C GLU A 60 -9.94 22.73 11.70
N ILE A 61 -9.18 21.63 11.78
CA ILE A 61 -9.51 20.37 11.08
C ILE A 61 -10.83 19.79 11.61
N GLY A 62 -11.01 19.78 12.93
CA GLY A 62 -12.24 19.32 13.58
C GLY A 62 -13.46 20.12 13.12
N GLU A 63 -13.36 21.45 13.12
CA GLU A 63 -14.40 22.36 12.61
C GLU A 63 -14.74 22.06 11.14
N LYS A 64 -13.72 21.84 10.28
CA LYS A 64 -13.90 21.56 8.85
C LYS A 64 -14.51 20.18 8.57
N LEU A 65 -14.24 19.19 9.43
CA LEU A 65 -14.70 17.80 9.29
C LEU A 65 -15.92 17.45 10.16
N GLY A 66 -16.48 18.43 10.90
CA GLY A 66 -17.60 18.21 11.80
C GLY A 66 -17.30 17.24 12.96
N VAL A 67 -16.09 17.27 13.52
CA VAL A 67 -15.66 16.42 14.64
C VAL A 67 -14.88 17.19 15.70
N SER A 68 -14.66 16.59 16.88
CA SER A 68 -13.79 17.18 17.89
C SER A 68 -12.32 17.24 17.42
N ASP A 69 -11.57 18.15 18.04
CA ASP A 69 -10.12 18.29 17.87
C ASP A 69 -9.37 16.98 18.18
N GLY A 70 -9.73 16.30 19.27
CA GLY A 70 -9.17 15.00 19.64
C GLY A 70 -9.45 13.94 18.58
N ARG A 71 -10.65 13.94 17.98
CA ARG A 71 -10.99 13.01 16.90
C ARG A 71 -10.19 13.31 15.63
N ALA A 72 -10.00 14.58 15.27
CA ALA A 72 -9.13 14.96 14.16
C ALA A 72 -7.68 14.49 14.37
N GLY A 73 -7.14 14.66 15.59
CA GLY A 73 -5.81 14.15 15.95
C GLY A 73 -5.69 12.63 15.85
N GLN A 74 -6.69 11.88 16.32
CA GLN A 74 -6.74 10.42 16.19
C GLN A 74 -6.73 9.97 14.72
N VAL A 75 -7.52 10.61 13.86
CA VAL A 75 -7.55 10.29 12.43
C VAL A 75 -6.20 10.59 11.78
N CYS A 76 -5.55 11.70 12.15
CA CYS A 76 -4.21 12.03 11.66
C CYS A 76 -3.17 10.95 12.06
N ASN A 77 -3.18 10.53 13.32
CA ASN A 77 -2.27 9.49 13.80
C ASN A 77 -2.51 8.14 13.11
N LEU A 78 -3.78 7.80 12.87
CA LEU A 78 -4.15 6.59 12.13
C LEU A 78 -3.67 6.66 10.66
N ALA A 79 -3.81 7.82 10.01
CA ALA A 79 -3.33 8.06 8.66
C ALA A 79 -1.81 7.83 8.56
N ILE A 80 -1.04 8.45 9.46
CA ILE A 80 0.43 8.26 9.53
C ILE A 80 0.78 6.79 9.78
N ARG A 81 0.09 6.12 10.70
CA ARG A 81 0.31 4.68 10.96
C ARG A 81 0.04 3.83 9.72
N ARG A 82 -0.94 4.18 8.89
CA ARG A 82 -1.26 3.46 7.65
C ARG A 82 -0.25 3.73 6.55
N LEU A 83 0.22 4.97 6.41
CA LEU A 83 1.32 5.29 5.48
C LEU A 83 2.64 4.60 5.87
N LYS A 84 2.81 4.21 7.14
CA LYS A 84 3.93 3.39 7.63
C LYS A 84 3.78 1.87 7.42
N ARG A 85 2.70 1.42 6.78
CA ARG A 85 2.56 0.00 6.39
C ARG A 85 3.52 -0.35 5.27
N ASP A 86 3.98 -1.59 5.20
CA ASP A 86 5.11 -2.01 4.36
C ASP A 86 4.93 -1.62 2.90
N ILE A 87 3.75 -1.88 2.31
CA ILE A 87 3.47 -1.51 0.91
C ILE A 87 3.56 0.01 0.73
N SER A 88 2.72 0.79 1.42
CA SER A 88 2.65 2.24 1.25
C SER A 88 3.96 2.93 1.62
N PHE A 89 4.63 2.44 2.66
CA PHE A 89 5.87 3.02 3.16
C PHE A 89 7.04 2.77 2.21
N GLN A 90 7.06 1.65 1.49
CA GLN A 90 8.09 1.38 0.50
C GLN A 90 8.09 2.45 -0.60
N TRP A 91 6.91 2.81 -1.13
CA TRP A 91 6.77 3.90 -2.11
C TRP A 91 7.36 5.21 -1.58
N ILE A 92 7.10 5.56 -0.33
CA ILE A 92 7.58 6.80 0.31
C ILE A 92 9.09 6.76 0.57
N LYS A 93 9.57 5.64 1.12
CA LYS A 93 10.95 5.49 1.60
C LYS A 93 11.93 5.34 0.45
N ASP A 94 11.62 4.46 -0.50
CA ASP A 94 12.52 4.13 -1.61
C ASP A 94 12.33 5.11 -2.76
N GLY A 95 11.11 5.63 -2.95
CA GLY A 95 10.71 6.45 -4.09
C GLY A 95 9.90 5.65 -5.12
N TYR A 96 9.17 6.34 -5.99
CA TYR A 96 8.28 5.72 -6.98
C TYR A 96 9.06 4.88 -8.01
N GLU A 97 10.02 5.48 -8.70
CA GLU A 97 10.84 4.83 -9.73
C GLU A 97 11.66 3.69 -9.14
N ALA A 98 12.25 3.91 -7.96
CA ALA A 98 12.99 2.89 -7.23
C ALA A 98 12.08 1.69 -6.88
N THR A 99 10.87 1.93 -6.40
CA THR A 99 9.90 0.87 -6.06
C THR A 99 9.46 0.10 -7.29
N VAL A 100 9.12 0.77 -8.40
CA VAL A 100 8.78 0.13 -9.68
C VAL A 100 9.93 -0.76 -10.16
N LYS A 101 11.17 -0.28 -10.08
CA LYS A 101 12.36 -1.05 -10.44
C LYS A 101 12.54 -2.28 -9.54
N ASN A 102 12.33 -2.13 -8.24
CA ASN A 102 12.44 -3.23 -7.28
C ASN A 102 11.34 -4.28 -7.48
N HIS A 103 10.10 -3.85 -7.76
CA HIS A 103 8.99 -4.74 -8.14
C HIS A 103 9.34 -5.59 -9.37
N LYS A 104 9.83 -4.96 -10.45
CA LYS A 104 10.26 -5.67 -11.67
C LYS A 104 11.35 -6.70 -11.37
N LYS A 105 12.38 -6.32 -10.59
CA LYS A 105 13.45 -7.23 -10.18
C LYS A 105 12.92 -8.41 -9.35
N ALA A 106 11.98 -8.17 -8.44
CA ALA A 106 11.41 -9.19 -7.59
C ALA A 106 10.59 -10.21 -8.41
N VAL A 107 9.82 -9.74 -9.40
CA VAL A 107 9.07 -10.61 -10.33
C VAL A 107 10.02 -11.45 -11.18
N VAL A 108 11.10 -10.86 -11.72
CA VAL A 108 12.13 -11.61 -12.44
C VAL A 108 12.78 -12.67 -11.55
N GLY A 109 13.14 -12.31 -10.31
CA GLY A 109 13.68 -13.27 -9.34
C GLY A 109 12.72 -14.41 -9.03
N LEU A 110 11.41 -14.12 -8.95
CA LEU A 110 10.38 -15.13 -8.77
C LEU A 110 10.26 -16.06 -9.99
N SER A 111 10.32 -15.54 -11.22
CA SER A 111 10.35 -16.35 -12.45
C SER A 111 11.50 -17.35 -12.42
N VAL A 112 12.73 -16.87 -12.19
CA VAL A 112 13.93 -17.72 -12.14
C VAL A 112 13.82 -18.80 -11.06
N ALA A 113 13.22 -18.47 -9.91
CA ALA A 113 12.97 -19.44 -8.85
C ALA A 113 12.00 -20.55 -9.30
N PHE A 114 10.93 -20.22 -10.05
CA PHE A 114 10.04 -21.21 -10.62
C PHE A 114 10.71 -22.08 -11.70
N GLU A 115 11.52 -21.50 -12.57
CA GLU A 115 12.29 -22.24 -13.59
C GLU A 115 13.25 -23.25 -12.95
N THR A 116 13.94 -22.84 -11.88
CA THR A 116 14.85 -23.72 -11.12
C THR A 116 14.11 -24.91 -10.50
N LEU A 117 12.83 -24.74 -10.18
CA LEU A 117 11.96 -25.81 -9.66
C LEU A 117 11.28 -26.63 -10.78
N GLY A 118 11.62 -26.41 -12.06
CA GLY A 118 10.98 -27.06 -13.20
C GLY A 118 9.55 -26.59 -13.49
N LYS A 119 9.10 -25.50 -12.85
CA LYS A 119 7.76 -24.92 -12.98
C LYS A 119 7.71 -23.85 -14.07
N TYR A 120 8.05 -24.23 -15.30
CA TYR A 120 8.19 -23.29 -16.43
C TYR A 120 6.91 -22.52 -16.77
N GLU A 121 5.74 -23.16 -16.66
CA GLU A 121 4.48 -22.47 -16.90
C GLU A 121 4.21 -21.41 -15.82
N GLN A 122 4.39 -21.73 -14.53
CA GLN A 122 4.25 -20.75 -13.45
C GLN A 122 5.26 -19.60 -13.58
N SER A 123 6.47 -19.89 -14.05
CA SER A 123 7.49 -18.87 -14.34
C SER A 123 7.00 -17.83 -15.34
N LYS A 124 6.27 -18.22 -16.39
CA LYS A 124 5.67 -17.26 -17.34
C LYS A 124 4.51 -16.51 -16.70
N ARG A 125 3.69 -17.22 -15.92
CA ARG A 125 2.46 -16.66 -15.33
C ARG A 125 2.71 -15.54 -14.33
N VAL A 126 3.89 -15.41 -13.75
CA VAL A 126 4.20 -14.29 -12.84
C VAL A 126 4.06 -12.91 -13.50
N TYR A 127 4.15 -12.84 -14.82
CA TYR A 127 4.03 -11.59 -15.58
C TYR A 127 2.58 -11.30 -16.01
N ASP A 128 1.65 -12.24 -15.82
CA ASP A 128 0.27 -12.07 -16.23
C ASP A 128 -0.42 -10.98 -15.40
N GLU A 129 -1.44 -10.36 -15.99
CA GLU A 129 -2.34 -9.46 -15.27
C GLU A 129 -3.15 -10.23 -14.23
N LEU A 130 -3.56 -9.56 -13.15
CA LEU A 130 -4.36 -10.17 -12.08
C LEU A 130 -5.68 -10.79 -12.58
N GLY A 131 -6.28 -10.21 -13.63
CA GLY A 131 -7.52 -10.72 -14.23
C GLY A 131 -7.39 -12.10 -14.86
N SER A 132 -6.17 -12.60 -15.08
CA SER A 132 -5.92 -13.96 -15.55
C SER A 132 -6.23 -15.04 -14.50
N ILE A 133 -6.21 -14.69 -13.20
CA ILE A 133 -6.50 -15.62 -12.12
C ILE A 133 -7.99 -15.90 -12.08
N LYS A 134 -8.38 -17.13 -12.43
CA LYS A 134 -9.80 -17.50 -12.52
C LYS A 134 -10.44 -17.45 -11.14
N GLY A 135 -11.51 -16.67 -10.99
CA GLY A 135 -12.25 -16.55 -9.73
C GLY A 135 -11.73 -15.44 -8.80
N LEU A 136 -10.73 -14.67 -9.23
CA LEU A 136 -10.35 -13.43 -8.56
C LEU A 136 -11.36 -12.32 -8.91
N GLY A 137 -12.11 -11.86 -7.91
CA GLY A 137 -13.16 -10.85 -8.10
C GLY A 137 -12.62 -9.47 -8.47
N SER A 138 -13.38 -8.70 -9.27
CA SER A 138 -13.00 -7.37 -9.75
C SER A 138 -12.68 -6.37 -8.64
N GLU A 139 -13.41 -6.42 -7.52
CA GLU A 139 -13.15 -5.55 -6.37
C GLU A 139 -11.80 -5.85 -5.71
N ASN A 140 -11.42 -7.13 -5.62
CA ASN A 140 -10.10 -7.51 -5.10
C ASN A 140 -8.99 -7.05 -6.03
N ILE A 141 -9.18 -7.20 -7.35
CA ILE A 141 -8.24 -6.70 -8.37
C ILE A 141 -8.05 -5.20 -8.21
N LYS A 142 -9.15 -4.45 -8.11
CA LYS A 142 -9.11 -2.99 -7.89
C LYS A 142 -8.35 -2.62 -6.62
N CYS A 143 -8.59 -3.32 -5.51
CA CYS A 143 -7.87 -3.07 -4.26
C CYS A 143 -6.36 -3.32 -4.39
N LEU A 144 -5.95 -4.39 -5.08
CA LEU A 144 -4.54 -4.70 -5.35
C LEU A 144 -3.88 -3.66 -6.27
N LEU A 145 -4.56 -3.27 -7.35
CA LEU A 145 -4.07 -2.24 -8.27
C LEU A 145 -3.87 -0.89 -7.58
N ASN A 146 -4.78 -0.51 -6.68
CA ASN A 146 -4.64 0.70 -5.87
C ASN A 146 -3.40 0.70 -4.97
N MET A 147 -2.85 -0.48 -4.66
CA MET A 147 -1.63 -0.65 -3.88
C MET A 147 -0.35 -0.77 -4.75
N GLY A 148 -0.49 -0.69 -6.08
CA GLY A 148 0.61 -0.91 -7.02
C GLY A 148 0.97 -2.39 -7.23
N ILE A 149 0.02 -3.30 -6.95
CA ILE A 149 0.13 -4.73 -7.22
C ILE A 149 -0.61 -4.99 -8.53
N ASP A 150 0.12 -5.06 -9.64
CA ASP A 150 -0.45 -5.06 -11.00
C ASP A 150 -0.33 -6.37 -11.77
N ASN A 151 0.49 -7.30 -11.28
CA ASN A 151 0.70 -8.60 -11.89
C ASN A 151 0.64 -9.74 -10.87
N VAL A 152 0.47 -10.95 -11.38
CA VAL A 152 0.38 -12.18 -10.59
C VAL A 152 1.62 -12.38 -9.71
N GLY A 153 2.81 -12.07 -10.21
CA GLY A 153 4.07 -12.22 -9.48
C GLY A 153 4.14 -11.35 -8.23
N LEU A 154 3.72 -10.09 -8.32
CA LEU A 154 3.65 -9.19 -7.15
C LEU A 154 2.60 -9.67 -6.16
N LEU A 155 1.46 -10.17 -6.62
CA LEU A 155 0.46 -10.77 -5.75
C LEU A 155 1.02 -12.00 -5.01
N VAL A 156 1.74 -12.88 -5.70
CA VAL A 156 2.41 -14.04 -5.08
C VAL A 156 3.42 -13.61 -4.02
N LEU A 157 4.24 -12.60 -4.31
CA LEU A 157 5.23 -12.07 -3.37
C LEU A 157 4.56 -11.43 -2.15
N LEU A 158 3.47 -10.69 -2.36
CA LEU A 158 2.69 -10.10 -1.29
C LEU A 158 2.05 -11.19 -0.41
N ALA A 159 1.41 -12.19 -1.02
CA ALA A 159 0.72 -13.28 -0.32
C ALA A 159 1.65 -14.17 0.53
N ARG A 160 2.97 -14.10 0.33
CA ARG A 160 3.97 -14.77 1.19
C ARG A 160 4.21 -14.04 2.51
N GLN A 161 3.83 -12.77 2.60
CA GLN A 161 4.01 -11.99 3.81
C GLN A 161 2.95 -12.37 4.84
N LYS A 162 3.36 -12.47 6.11
CA LYS A 162 2.40 -12.70 7.20
C LYS A 162 1.48 -11.49 7.31
N ARG A 163 0.16 -11.75 7.36
CA ARG A 163 -0.88 -10.70 7.48
C ARG A 163 -0.86 -9.71 6.31
N TRP A 164 -0.54 -10.17 5.10
CA TRP A 164 -0.49 -9.31 3.91
C TRP A 164 -1.82 -8.60 3.63
N GLU A 165 -2.94 -9.20 4.04
CA GLU A 165 -4.28 -8.63 3.91
C GLU A 165 -4.43 -7.33 4.70
N TRP A 166 -3.67 -7.15 5.79
CA TRP A 166 -3.68 -5.89 6.54
C TRP A 166 -2.95 -4.76 5.82
N GLN A 167 -2.15 -5.07 4.81
CA GLN A 167 -1.43 -4.10 3.99
C GLN A 167 -2.35 -3.51 2.91
N VAL A 168 -3.33 -4.27 2.42
CA VAL A 168 -4.20 -3.88 1.30
C VAL A 168 -5.54 -3.37 1.81
N PHE A 169 -5.84 -2.10 1.57
CA PHE A 169 -7.15 -1.56 1.90
C PHE A 169 -8.25 -2.22 1.04
N GLY A 170 -9.28 -2.76 1.69
CA GLY A 170 -10.42 -3.40 1.03
C GLY A 170 -10.35 -4.93 0.97
N ILE A 171 -9.21 -5.54 1.30
CA ILE A 171 -9.08 -6.99 1.42
C ILE A 171 -9.18 -7.40 2.90
N GLY A 172 -10.15 -8.25 3.22
CA GLY A 172 -10.31 -8.85 4.55
C GLY A 172 -9.88 -10.31 4.57
N ASP A 173 -9.85 -10.90 5.77
CA ASP A 173 -9.35 -12.26 6.03
C ASP A 173 -9.97 -13.34 5.11
N TYR A 174 -11.28 -13.27 4.86
CA TYR A 174 -11.96 -14.21 3.95
C TYR A 174 -11.48 -14.07 2.50
N ALA A 175 -11.41 -12.83 1.99
CA ALA A 175 -10.95 -12.55 0.63
C ALA A 175 -9.48 -12.96 0.47
N ALA A 176 -8.64 -12.69 1.47
CA ALA A 176 -7.24 -13.08 1.47
C ALA A 176 -7.06 -14.61 1.42
N THR A 177 -7.81 -15.34 2.25
CA THR A 177 -7.80 -16.81 2.27
C THR A 177 -8.23 -17.39 0.93
N HIS A 178 -9.28 -16.81 0.31
CA HIS A 178 -9.73 -17.20 -1.01
C HIS A 178 -8.66 -16.95 -2.07
N ILE A 179 -8.02 -15.77 -2.06
CA ILE A 179 -6.94 -15.42 -3.00
C ILE A 179 -5.76 -16.39 -2.87
N GLU A 180 -5.32 -16.70 -1.65
CA GLU A 180 -4.24 -17.65 -1.43
C GLU A 180 -4.57 -19.05 -1.94
N LYS A 181 -5.82 -19.49 -1.77
CA LYS A 181 -6.30 -20.75 -2.34
C LYS A 181 -6.23 -20.73 -3.87
N LEU A 182 -6.66 -19.65 -4.53
CA LEU A 182 -6.55 -19.52 -5.99
C LEU A 182 -5.10 -19.63 -6.45
N LEU A 183 -4.17 -18.94 -5.77
CA LEU A 183 -2.73 -19.04 -6.08
C LEU A 183 -2.19 -20.46 -5.88
N TYR A 184 -2.65 -21.15 -4.83
CA TYR A 184 -2.27 -22.54 -4.58
C TYR A 184 -2.78 -23.48 -5.67
N ASP A 185 -4.07 -23.39 -6.02
CA ASP A 185 -4.71 -24.20 -7.05
C ASP A 185 -4.05 -24.02 -8.43
N GLU A 186 -3.52 -22.82 -8.68
CA GLU A 186 -2.77 -22.49 -9.89
C GLU A 186 -1.27 -22.89 -9.85
N GLY A 187 -0.82 -23.50 -8.76
CA GLY A 187 0.57 -23.95 -8.56
C GLY A 187 1.56 -22.82 -8.27
N LEU A 188 1.07 -21.58 -8.10
CA LEU A 188 1.82 -20.36 -7.78
C LEU A 188 2.06 -20.20 -6.28
N GLY A 189 1.33 -20.94 -5.45
CA GLY A 189 1.57 -21.06 -4.02
C GLY A 189 2.95 -21.65 -3.75
N VAL A 190 3.80 -20.89 -3.05
CA VAL A 190 5.12 -21.37 -2.59
C VAL A 190 5.04 -21.50 -1.09
N ASN A 191 4.80 -22.74 -0.64
CA ASN A 191 4.72 -23.22 0.74
C ASN A 191 4.68 -22.15 1.85
N ILE A 192 3.44 -21.78 2.23
CA ILE A 192 3.14 -21.33 3.57
C ILE A 192 3.24 -22.59 4.42
N GLN A 193 4.34 -22.77 5.17
CA GLN A 193 4.34 -23.80 6.20
C GLN A 193 3.15 -23.52 7.13
N ASP A 194 2.25 -24.50 7.21
CA ASP A 194 1.21 -24.60 8.23
C ASP A 194 0.02 -23.62 8.12
N ARG A 195 -1.00 -24.06 7.38
CA ARG A 195 -2.40 -23.79 7.75
C ARG A 195 -3.10 -25.13 7.91
N SER A 196 -2.87 -25.75 9.05
CA SER A 196 -3.65 -26.86 9.63
C SER A 196 -5.16 -26.59 9.80
N HIS A 197 -5.76 -25.66 9.05
CA HIS A 197 -7.12 -25.14 9.24
C HIS A 197 -7.91 -24.97 7.93
N PHE A 198 -7.75 -25.87 6.96
CA PHE A 198 -8.89 -26.23 6.10
C PHE A 198 -9.58 -27.46 6.70
N VAL A 199 -10.11 -27.28 7.92
CA VAL A 199 -11.12 -28.12 8.59
C VAL A 199 -12.11 -27.16 9.25
#